data_AF-A0A3T5MPJ7-F1
#
_entry.id   AF-A0A3T5MPJ7-F1
#
_cell.length_a   1.000
_cell.length_b   1.000
_cell.length_c   1.000
_cell.angle_alpha   90.00
_cell.angle_beta   90.00
_cell.angle_gamma   90.00
#
_symmetry.space_group_name_H-M   'P 1'
#
loop_
_entity.id
_entity.type
_entity.pdbx_description
1 polymer ?
#
loop_
_entity_poly.entity_id
_entity_poly.type
_entity_poly.pdbx_seq_one_letter_code
_entity_poly.pdbx_strand_id
1 'polypeptide(L)' 'MTKPASTTKKPRKQHTPEFRQEALKLAERIGVAAAAREL' A
#
# COMPACT_ATOMS: atom_id res chain seq x y z
N MET A 1 11.14 15.90 33.41
CA MET A 1 10.41 16.20 32.16
C MET A 1 11.11 15.52 31.00
N THR A 2 10.66 14.34 30.58
CA THR A 2 11.17 13.60 29.42
C THR A 2 10.38 14.01 28.18
N LYS A 3 11.07 14.57 27.18
CA LYS A 3 10.46 14.94 25.88
C LYS A 3 9.97 13.67 25.17
N PRO A 4 8.78 13.67 24.52
CA PRO A 4 8.38 12.55 23.70
C PRO A 4 9.32 12.49 22.49
N ALA A 5 10.00 11.36 22.30
CA ALA A 5 10.75 11.11 21.09
C ALA A 5 9.74 11.13 19.93
N SER A 6 9.82 12.16 19.09
CA SER A 6 9.04 12.21 17.85
C SER A 6 9.56 11.09 16.96
N THR A 7 8.91 9.92 17.04
CA THR A 7 9.12 8.86 16.06
C THR A 7 8.49 9.37 14.77
N THR A 8 9.23 10.17 14.01
CA THR A 8 8.87 10.58 12.66
C THR A 8 8.87 9.31 11.80
N LYS A 9 7.80 8.50 11.91
CA LYS A 9 7.56 7.39 11.02
C LYS A 9 7.31 8.03 9.67
N LYS A 10 8.28 7.89 8.75
CA LYS A 10 8.12 8.35 7.37
C LYS A 10 6.74 7.86 6.88
N PRO A 11 5.89 8.74 6.33
CA PRO A 11 4.62 8.31 5.79
C PRO A 11 4.91 7.16 4.82
N ARG A 12 4.30 6.00 5.07
CA ARG A 12 4.44 4.85 4.17
C ARG A 12 3.98 5.29 2.79
N LYS A 13 4.65 4.83 1.73
CA LYS A 13 4.29 5.14 0.34
C LYS A 13 2.78 4.91 0.18
N GLN A 14 2.02 5.98 -0.01
CA GLN A 14 0.59 5.89 -0.25
C GLN A 14 0.38 5.74 -1.75
N HIS A 15 -0.35 4.70 -2.14
CA HIS A 15 -0.80 4.55 -3.52
C HIS A 15 -2.06 5.38 -3.75
N THR A 16 -2.17 5.92 -4.96
CA THR A 16 -3.36 6.67 -5.39
C THR A 16 -4.59 5.77 -5.41
N PRO A 17 -5.81 6.32 -5.29
CA PRO A 17 -7.04 5.54 -5.35
C PRO A 17 -7.17 4.72 -6.64
N GLU A 18 -6.70 5.26 -7.76
CA GLU A 18 -6.79 4.65 -9.09
C GLU A 18 -5.96 3.36 -9.15
N PHE A 19 -4.72 3.42 -8.64
CA PHE A 19 -3.84 2.25 -8.55
C PHE A 19 -4.45 1.12 -7.73
N ARG A 20 -5.17 1.46 -6.64
CA ARG A 20 -5.86 0.46 -5.82
C ARG A 20 -7.00 -0.21 -6.59
N GLN A 21 -7.77 0.57 -7.37
CA GLN A 21 -8.86 0.01 -8.16
C GLN A 21 -8.35 -0.90 -9.28
N GLU A 22 -7.24 -0.52 -9.93
CA GLU A 22 -6.59 -1.37 -10.93
C GLU A 22 -6.07 -2.67 -10.32
N ALA A 23 -5.42 -2.58 -9.15
CA ALA A 23 -4.95 -3.75 -8.42
C ALA A 23 -6.09 -4.70 -8.04
N LEU A 24 -7.25 -4.17 -7.63
CA LEU A 24 -8.43 -4.97 -7.33
C LEU A 24 -9.00 -5.66 -8.58
N LYS A 25 -9.15 -4.91 -9.69
CA LYS A 25 -9.58 -5.48 -10.98
C LYS A 25 -8.64 -6.58 -11.48
N LEU A 26 -7.34 -6.43 -11.25
CA LEU A 26 -6.35 -7.45 -11.60
C LEU A 26 -6.46 -8.67 -10.69
N ALA A 27 -6.56 -8.47 -9.38
CA ALA A 27 -6.71 -9.54 -8.39
C ALA A 27 -7.98 -10.38 -8.62
N GLU A 28 -9.08 -9.78 -9.09
CA GLU A 28 -10.30 -10.49 -9.48
C GLU A 28 -10.08 -11.42 -10.68
N ARG A 29 -9.16 -11.08 -11.60
CA ARG A 29 -8.91 -11.84 -12.83
C ARG A 29 -7.90 -12.97 -12.65
N ILE A 30 -6.79 -12.69 -11.95
CA ILE A 30 -5.65 -13.62 -11.84
C ILE A 30 -5.43 -14.14 -10.41
N GLY A 31 -6.21 -13.65 -9.44
CA GLY A 31 -6.04 -13.96 -8.04
C GLY A 31 -5.06 -13.02 -7.32
N VAL A 32 -5.28 -12.81 -6.02
CA VAL A 32 -4.51 -11.85 -5.18
C VAL A 32 -3.00 -12.17 -5.17
N ALA A 33 -2.64 -13.46 -5.08
CA ALA A 33 -1.25 -13.88 -4.99
C ALA A 33 -0.47 -13.66 -6.29
N ALA A 34 -1.12 -13.76 -7.44
CA ALA A 34 -0.52 -13.48 -8.74
C ALA A 34 -0.45 -11.96 -8.98
N ALA A 35 -1.53 -11.23 -8.67
CA ALA A 35 -1.56 -9.78 -8.78
C ALA A 35 -0.50 -9.07 -7.92
N ALA A 36 -0.22 -9.58 -6.72
CA ALA A 36 0.83 -9.04 -5.85
C ALA A 36 2.27 -9.30 -6.33
N ARG A 37 2.47 -10.18 -7.33
CA ARG A 37 3.78 -10.42 -7.96
C ARG A 37 4.02 -9.52 -9.17
N GLU A 38 2.94 -9.11 -9.84
CA GLU A 38 2.97 -8.25 -11.03
C GLU A 38 3.03 -6.74 -10.69
N LEU A 39 2.56 -6.34 -9.50
CA LEU A 39 2.50 -4.96 -9.00
C LEU A 39 3.66 -4.61 -8.05
#